data_AF-A0A6B1FMC9-F1
#
_entry.id   AF-A0A6B1FMC9-F1
#
_cell.length_a   1.000
_cell.length_b   1.000
_cell.length_c   1.000
_cell.angle_alpha   90.00
_cell.angle_beta   90.00
_cell.angle_gamma   90.00
#
_symmetry.space_group_name_H-M   'P 1'
#
loop_
_entity.id
_entity.type
_entity.pdbx_description
1 polymer ?
#
loop_
_entity_poly.entity_id
_entity_poly.type
_entity_poly.pdbx_seq_one_letter_code
_entity_poly.pdbx_strand_id
1 'polypeptide(L)'
;MIDSLTYRDALDRVLACAVFFHGAESLADLAKLDFSNLLEQSGLRGQAAEISFADAAEALRADVQIGAEFSAVLAALPAREGLIARERTYARNPERLAALGSRFGVSRERARQLEVRLRWRVEDQVGSVVKRAGLWLRRAVGPAAPPWKFRRILGLFVGDADPAWRESAEVAVMQAGGYRYLDGVVGDAEFRKHIETARLHAPELANAAGVIDEEGLRVAIGAEGLAEWESLARNAGLVRLQGHLVLRDTRRARVFLALERIGEPSVRQTIALESGLRDNSSLSSLLSSDPLFVRFTKDKWGLEEWADEPYGGVVDALVRRIEEGGGQARIDQLVQEMPRQFDVLPATVRNYLGTRKFEVLGDHVRVADAPSAPRQDLSEARDVVWAPDGTPALRFTVGEHHLKGNS
;
A
#
# COMPACT_ATOMS: atom_id res chain seq x y z
N MET A 1 30.90 -18.01 44.21
CA MET A 1 29.72 -17.13 44.32
C MET A 1 29.94 -15.92 43.43
N ILE A 2 29.81 -16.13 42.11
CA ILE A 2 29.64 -15.05 41.15
C ILE A 2 28.14 -15.02 40.88
N ASP A 3 27.57 -13.82 40.83
CA ASP A 3 26.13 -13.54 40.86
C ASP A 3 25.33 -14.45 39.90
N SER A 4 24.30 -15.13 40.40
CA SER A 4 23.40 -15.94 39.58
C SER A 4 22.64 -15.12 38.53
N LEU A 5 22.63 -13.79 38.67
CA LEU A 5 22.09 -12.84 37.70
C LEU A 5 23.00 -12.70 36.45
N THR A 6 24.33 -12.69 36.60
CA THR A 6 25.26 -12.54 35.47
C THR A 6 25.34 -13.79 34.60
N TYR A 7 25.22 -14.97 35.20
CA TYR A 7 25.16 -16.24 34.47
C TYR A 7 23.89 -16.35 33.60
N ARG A 8 22.75 -15.94 34.17
CA ARG A 8 21.45 -15.97 33.48
C ARG A 8 21.38 -14.95 32.34
N ASP A 9 21.91 -13.73 32.55
CA ASP A 9 22.01 -12.71 31.49
C ASP A 9 22.93 -13.11 30.34
N ALA A 10 24.04 -13.80 30.64
CA ALA A 10 24.96 -14.30 29.63
C ALA A 10 24.35 -15.45 28.82
N LEU A 11 23.65 -16.37 29.49
CA LEU A 11 22.89 -17.43 28.84
C LEU A 11 21.79 -16.80 27.97
N ASP A 12 21.00 -15.86 28.49
CA ASP A 12 19.94 -15.16 27.76
C ASP A 12 20.47 -14.46 26.50
N ARG A 13 21.70 -13.92 26.53
CA ARG A 13 22.37 -13.34 25.36
C ARG A 13 22.82 -14.39 24.35
N VAL A 14 23.39 -15.51 24.79
CA VAL A 14 23.79 -16.64 23.93
C VAL A 14 22.57 -17.31 23.30
N LEU A 15 21.47 -17.42 24.03
CA LEU A 15 20.22 -18.05 23.61
C LEU A 15 19.39 -17.11 22.73
N ALA A 16 19.38 -15.81 23.06
CA ALA A 16 18.91 -14.79 22.14
C ALA A 16 19.73 -14.81 20.86
N CYS A 17 21.05 -15.04 20.89
CA CYS A 17 21.88 -15.23 19.68
C CYS A 17 21.52 -16.53 18.93
N ALA A 18 21.27 -17.65 19.60
CA ALA A 18 20.84 -18.89 18.96
C ALA A 18 19.47 -18.77 18.27
N VAL A 19 18.58 -17.92 18.81
CA VAL A 19 17.29 -17.57 18.22
C VAL A 19 17.40 -16.45 17.17
N PHE A 20 18.34 -15.50 17.35
CA PHE A 20 18.59 -14.37 16.44
C PHE A 20 19.42 -14.73 15.21
N PHE A 21 20.29 -15.74 15.26
CA PHE A 21 21.08 -16.18 14.10
C PHE A 21 20.26 -17.03 13.11
N HIS A 22 19.20 -16.41 12.60
CA HIS A 22 18.98 -16.17 11.17
C HIS A 22 19.15 -17.36 10.21
N GLY A 23 18.06 -18.06 9.87
CA GLY A 23 18.01 -18.78 8.59
C GLY A 23 18.90 -20.03 8.49
N ALA A 24 19.41 -20.53 9.61
CA ALA A 24 19.96 -21.88 9.68
C ALA A 24 18.85 -22.90 9.36
N GLU A 25 18.94 -23.54 8.18
CA GLU A 25 18.04 -24.63 7.81
C GLU A 25 18.47 -25.95 8.46
N SER A 26 19.70 -26.02 9.00
CA SER A 26 20.27 -27.24 9.56
C SER A 26 21.17 -27.02 10.80
N LEU A 27 21.37 -28.09 11.58
CA LEU A 27 22.30 -28.14 12.72
C LEU A 27 23.76 -27.82 12.35
N ALA A 28 24.15 -28.00 11.08
CA ALA A 28 25.49 -27.71 10.59
C ALA A 28 25.76 -26.19 10.48
N ASP A 29 24.72 -25.36 10.43
CA ASP A 29 24.85 -23.91 10.31
C ASP A 29 25.10 -23.24 11.66
N LEU A 30 24.55 -23.83 12.74
CA LEU A 30 24.85 -23.44 14.12
C LEU A 30 26.28 -23.81 14.52
N ALA A 31 26.83 -24.91 14.01
CA ALA A 31 28.19 -25.36 14.30
C ALA A 31 29.30 -24.48 13.66
N LYS A 32 28.94 -23.58 12.74
CA LYS A 32 29.87 -22.64 12.07
C LYS A 32 29.99 -21.30 12.81
N LEU A 33 29.13 -21.02 13.78
CA LEU A 33 29.18 -19.81 14.58
C LEU A 33 30.26 -19.98 15.65
N ASP A 34 31.36 -19.24 15.53
CA ASP A 34 32.40 -19.23 16.54
C ASP A 34 31.92 -18.42 17.76
N PHE A 35 31.28 -19.10 18.70
CA PHE A 35 30.79 -18.52 19.95
C PHE A 35 31.93 -18.14 20.93
N SER A 36 33.19 -18.40 20.59
CA SER A 36 34.33 -18.20 21.49
C SER A 36 34.47 -16.76 21.99
N ASN A 37 34.23 -15.76 21.14
CA ASN A 37 34.29 -14.34 21.52
C ASN A 37 33.15 -13.93 22.47
N LEU A 38 31.95 -14.51 22.29
CA LEU A 38 30.78 -14.26 23.14
C LEU A 38 30.94 -14.93 24.52
N LEU A 39 31.55 -16.12 24.55
CA LEU A 39 31.88 -16.86 25.76
C LEU A 39 33.04 -16.22 26.55
N GLU A 40 33.98 -15.55 25.87
CA GLU A 40 35.02 -14.73 26.50
C GLU A 40 34.45 -13.49 27.18
N GLN A 41 33.61 -12.73 26.48
CA GLN A 41 33.02 -11.49 27.01
C GLN A 41 32.05 -11.74 28.18
N SER A 42 31.50 -12.95 28.29
CA SER A 42 30.61 -13.35 29.38
C SER A 42 31.31 -14.01 30.57
N GLY A 43 32.63 -14.24 30.49
CA GLY A 43 33.40 -14.91 31.55
C GLY A 43 33.08 -16.41 31.70
N LEU A 44 32.39 -17.01 30.74
CA LEU A 44 31.91 -18.40 30.79
C LEU A 44 32.88 -19.41 30.15
N ARG A 45 34.00 -18.96 29.55
CA ARG A 45 34.94 -19.81 28.79
C ARG A 45 35.44 -21.05 29.54
N GLY A 46 35.63 -20.95 30.87
CA GLY A 46 36.11 -22.06 31.71
C GLY A 46 35.04 -23.10 32.08
N GLN A 47 33.75 -22.77 31.95
CA GLN A 47 32.60 -23.64 32.26
C GLN A 47 31.88 -24.12 31.00
N ALA A 48 32.05 -23.41 29.88
CA ALA A 48 31.44 -23.71 28.59
C ALA A 48 31.87 -25.07 28.00
N ALA A 49 33.05 -25.59 28.37
CA ALA A 49 33.52 -26.91 27.93
C ALA A 49 32.77 -28.08 28.60
N GLU A 50 32.11 -27.84 29.74
CA GLU A 50 31.38 -28.86 30.50
C GLU A 50 29.87 -28.86 30.20
N ILE A 51 29.36 -27.80 29.56
CA ILE A 51 27.95 -27.67 29.22
C ILE A 51 27.76 -28.18 27.79
N SER A 52 27.18 -29.37 27.66
CA SER A 52 26.76 -29.88 26.35
C SER A 52 25.73 -28.92 25.74
N PHE A 53 25.89 -28.63 24.45
CA PHE A 53 24.89 -27.85 23.71
C PHE A 53 23.50 -28.51 23.76
N ALA A 54 23.44 -29.84 23.90
CA ALA A 54 22.18 -30.57 24.10
C ALA A 54 21.54 -30.22 25.45
N ASP A 55 22.32 -30.21 26.54
CA ASP A 55 21.84 -29.90 27.89
C ASP A 55 21.45 -28.42 28.01
N ALA A 56 22.20 -27.52 27.37
CA ALA A 56 21.85 -26.10 27.28
C ALA A 56 20.56 -25.87 26.46
N ALA A 57 20.39 -26.58 25.34
CA ALA A 57 19.19 -26.50 24.53
C ALA A 57 17.98 -27.15 25.22
N GLU A 58 18.17 -28.21 25.99
CA GLU A 58 17.13 -28.89 26.77
C GLU A 58 16.71 -28.05 27.99
N ALA A 59 17.68 -27.47 28.72
CA ALA A 59 17.41 -26.50 29.78
C ALA A 59 16.68 -25.26 29.25
N LEU A 60 17.08 -24.76 28.06
CA LEU A 60 16.37 -23.68 27.38
C LEU A 60 14.93 -24.07 27.02
N ARG A 61 14.74 -25.26 26.45
CA ARG A 61 13.41 -25.77 26.10
C ARG A 61 12.54 -25.89 27.33
N ALA A 62 13.07 -26.40 28.44
CA ALA A 62 12.34 -26.55 29.70
C ALA A 62 11.99 -25.20 30.34
N ASP A 63 12.83 -24.17 30.20
CA ASP A 63 12.59 -22.84 30.77
C ASP A 63 11.65 -21.97 29.90
N VAL A 64 11.37 -22.42 28.67
CA VAL A 64 10.61 -21.68 27.65
C VAL A 64 9.29 -22.39 27.26
N GLN A 65 9.19 -23.70 27.47
CA GLN A 65 7.95 -24.45 27.31
C GLN A 65 7.02 -24.16 28.48
N ILE A 66 5.83 -23.66 28.13
CA ILE A 66 4.81 -23.26 29.09
C ILE A 66 3.52 -24.07 28.91
N GLY A 67 3.46 -24.87 27.85
CA GLY A 67 2.21 -25.46 27.37
C GLY A 67 1.58 -26.39 28.40
N ALA A 68 2.37 -27.28 28.99
CA ALA A 68 1.89 -28.23 29.99
C ALA A 68 1.43 -27.52 31.27
N GLU A 69 2.21 -26.56 31.78
CA GLU A 69 1.89 -25.79 32.99
C GLU A 69 0.60 -24.97 32.78
N PHE A 70 0.51 -24.25 31.66
CA PHE A 70 -0.68 -23.48 31.29
C PHE A 70 -1.92 -24.39 31.13
N SER A 71 -1.76 -25.55 30.49
CA SER A 71 -2.84 -26.53 30.32
C SER A 71 -3.32 -27.07 31.66
N ALA A 72 -2.41 -27.36 32.60
CA ALA A 72 -2.74 -27.83 33.93
C ALA A 72 -3.56 -26.79 34.72
N VAL A 73 -3.17 -25.50 34.65
CA VAL A 73 -3.94 -24.41 35.26
C VAL A 73 -5.34 -24.32 34.69
N LEU A 74 -5.50 -24.38 33.36
CA LEU A 74 -6.82 -24.31 32.73
C LEU A 74 -7.68 -25.56 33.00
N ALA A 75 -7.07 -26.75 33.04
CA ALA A 75 -7.76 -28.00 33.36
C ALA A 75 -8.27 -28.04 34.82
N ALA A 76 -7.59 -27.36 35.74
CA ALA A 76 -8.01 -27.25 37.14
C ALA A 76 -9.17 -26.25 37.36
N LEU A 77 -9.57 -25.51 36.33
CA LEU A 77 -10.67 -24.55 36.44
C LEU A 77 -12.03 -25.25 36.57
N PRO A 78 -12.98 -24.66 37.32
CA PRO A 78 -14.37 -25.06 37.26
C PRO A 78 -14.87 -25.05 35.80
N ALA A 79 -15.68 -26.03 35.40
CA ALA A 79 -16.10 -26.22 34.01
C ALA A 79 -16.59 -24.94 33.31
N ARG A 80 -17.33 -24.07 34.01
CA ARG A 80 -17.79 -22.78 33.48
C ARG A 80 -16.65 -21.78 33.24
N GLU A 81 -15.69 -21.69 34.16
CA GLU A 81 -14.51 -20.81 34.01
C GLU A 81 -13.60 -21.34 32.88
N GLY A 82 -13.44 -22.66 32.76
CA GLY A 82 -12.71 -23.29 31.66
C GLY A 82 -13.33 -23.00 30.28
N LEU A 83 -14.66 -23.02 30.16
CA LEU A 83 -15.34 -22.63 28.91
C LEU A 83 -15.15 -21.14 28.57
N ILE A 84 -15.20 -20.25 29.58
CA ILE A 84 -14.92 -18.82 29.38
C ILE A 84 -13.46 -18.62 28.95
N ALA A 85 -12.52 -19.37 29.53
CA ALA A 85 -11.12 -19.34 29.14
C ALA A 85 -10.95 -19.73 27.66
N ARG A 86 -11.53 -20.87 27.26
CA ARG A 86 -11.37 -21.44 25.92
C ARG A 86 -12.04 -20.61 24.82
N GLU A 87 -13.24 -20.10 25.09
CA GLU A 87 -14.08 -19.50 24.04
C GLU A 87 -14.03 -17.98 24.01
N ARG A 88 -13.39 -17.34 25.00
CA ARG A 88 -13.34 -15.89 25.07
C ARG A 88 -11.97 -15.34 25.48
N THR A 89 -11.49 -15.65 26.68
CA THR A 89 -10.28 -15.00 27.21
C THR A 89 -9.04 -15.36 26.39
N TYR A 90 -8.91 -16.64 26.07
CA TYR A 90 -7.80 -17.20 25.30
C TYR A 90 -8.33 -17.91 24.04
N ALA A 91 -9.27 -17.25 23.36
CA ALA A 91 -9.79 -17.71 22.08
C ALA A 91 -9.21 -16.86 20.95
N ARG A 92 -8.96 -17.49 19.80
CA ARG A 92 -8.58 -16.73 18.59
C ARG A 92 -9.71 -15.81 18.13
N ASN A 93 -10.95 -16.26 18.29
CA ASN A 93 -12.17 -15.51 18.01
C ASN A 93 -13.02 -15.41 19.28
N PRO A 94 -12.82 -14.36 20.11
CA PRO A 94 -13.48 -14.25 21.40
C PRO A 94 -15.01 -14.11 21.31
N GLU A 95 -15.73 -15.02 21.95
CA GLU A 95 -17.19 -14.93 22.12
C GLU A 95 -17.61 -13.71 22.95
N ARG A 96 -18.79 -13.16 22.66
CA ARG A 96 -19.31 -11.98 23.40
C ARG A 96 -19.82 -12.39 24.79
N LEU A 97 -19.58 -11.54 25.79
CA LEU A 97 -20.07 -11.77 27.17
C LEU A 97 -21.58 -12.01 27.27
N ALA A 98 -22.37 -11.33 26.42
CA ALA A 98 -23.81 -11.52 26.39
C ALA A 98 -24.20 -12.93 25.90
N ALA A 99 -23.54 -13.42 24.85
CA ALA A 99 -23.78 -14.76 24.32
C ALA A 99 -23.42 -15.85 25.34
N LEU A 100 -22.27 -15.70 26.01
CA LEU A 100 -21.87 -16.59 27.10
C LEU A 100 -22.83 -16.52 28.30
N GLY A 101 -23.27 -15.32 28.68
CA GLY A 101 -24.26 -15.12 29.74
C GLY A 101 -25.56 -15.88 29.47
N SER A 102 -26.13 -15.70 28.27
CA SER A 102 -27.32 -16.43 27.82
C SER A 102 -27.10 -17.94 27.83
N ARG A 103 -25.96 -18.43 27.33
CA ARG A 103 -25.67 -19.87 27.28
C ARG A 103 -25.51 -20.51 28.66
N PHE A 104 -25.00 -19.78 29.64
CA PHE A 104 -24.79 -20.28 31.00
C PHE A 104 -25.95 -19.96 31.97
N GLY A 105 -27.01 -19.31 31.49
CA GLY A 105 -28.14 -18.89 32.32
C GLY A 105 -27.75 -17.83 33.37
N VAL A 106 -26.77 -16.98 33.07
CA VAL A 106 -26.30 -15.92 33.97
C VAL A 106 -26.35 -14.56 33.30
N SER A 107 -26.36 -13.49 34.10
CA SER A 107 -26.26 -12.13 33.56
C SER A 107 -24.91 -11.90 32.86
N ARG A 108 -24.89 -10.97 31.90
CA ARG A 108 -23.65 -10.48 31.26
C ARG A 108 -22.60 -10.05 32.31
N GLU A 109 -23.05 -9.40 33.38
CA GLU A 109 -22.19 -8.93 34.46
C GLU A 109 -21.59 -10.09 35.25
N ARG A 110 -22.38 -11.14 35.52
CA ARG A 110 -21.85 -12.34 36.16
C ARG A 110 -20.81 -13.04 35.31
N ALA A 111 -21.01 -13.12 33.99
CA ALA A 111 -20.01 -13.65 33.06
C ALA A 111 -18.71 -12.81 33.08
N ARG A 112 -18.81 -11.48 33.14
CA ARG A 112 -17.66 -10.57 33.28
C ARG A 112 -16.88 -10.82 34.57
N GLN A 113 -17.58 -10.98 35.71
CA GLN A 113 -16.94 -11.27 36.99
C GLN A 113 -16.16 -12.59 36.97
N LEU A 114 -16.73 -13.64 36.34
CA LEU A 114 -16.03 -14.91 36.16
C LEU A 114 -14.78 -14.76 35.29
N GLU A 115 -14.85 -13.99 34.19
CA GLU A 115 -13.69 -13.69 33.34
C GLU A 115 -12.58 -12.95 34.10
N VAL A 116 -12.93 -11.98 34.95
CA VAL A 116 -11.96 -11.25 35.78
C VAL A 116 -11.28 -12.17 36.79
N ARG A 117 -12.05 -13.02 37.47
CA ARG A 117 -11.52 -13.98 38.44
C ARG A 117 -10.61 -15.00 37.78
N LEU A 118 -11.01 -15.52 36.63
CA LEU A 118 -10.20 -16.41 35.79
C LEU A 118 -8.85 -15.78 35.47
N ARG A 119 -8.84 -14.55 34.93
CA ARG A 119 -7.58 -13.86 34.58
C ARG A 119 -6.66 -13.71 35.77
N TRP A 120 -7.19 -13.33 36.93
CA TRP A 120 -6.41 -13.22 38.15
C TRP A 120 -5.76 -14.56 38.53
N ARG A 121 -6.50 -15.67 38.46
CA ARG A 121 -5.95 -17.00 38.78
C ARG A 121 -4.86 -17.43 37.79
N VAL A 122 -5.07 -17.22 36.49
CA VAL A 122 -4.07 -17.56 35.47
C VAL A 122 -2.83 -16.69 35.60
N GLU A 123 -3.00 -15.39 35.84
CA GLU A 123 -1.89 -14.45 36.05
C GLU A 123 -1.08 -14.81 37.31
N ASP A 124 -1.74 -15.16 38.40
CA ASP A 124 -1.10 -15.56 39.66
C ASP A 124 -0.27 -16.84 39.52
N GLN A 125 -0.78 -17.84 38.80
CA GLN A 125 -0.13 -19.15 38.68
C GLN A 125 0.92 -19.20 37.58
N VAL A 126 0.65 -18.63 36.40
CA VAL A 126 1.51 -18.78 35.20
C VAL A 126 1.82 -17.46 34.50
N GLY A 127 1.41 -16.32 35.05
CA GLY A 127 1.57 -15.01 34.39
C GLY A 127 3.02 -14.63 34.13
N SER A 128 3.93 -14.89 35.07
CA SER A 128 5.36 -14.62 34.90
C SER A 128 5.98 -15.44 33.75
N VAL A 129 5.60 -16.71 33.65
CA VAL A 129 6.05 -17.66 32.62
C VAL A 129 5.49 -17.26 31.24
N VAL A 130 4.19 -16.96 31.16
CA VAL A 130 3.53 -16.47 29.93
C VAL A 130 4.13 -15.14 29.45
N LYS A 131 4.42 -14.20 30.36
CA LYS A 131 5.07 -12.92 30.04
C LYS A 131 6.48 -13.11 29.50
N ARG A 132 7.27 -14.01 30.08
CA ARG A 132 8.60 -14.38 29.57
C ARG A 132 8.49 -14.98 28.17
N ALA A 133 7.59 -15.94 27.96
CA ALA A 133 7.34 -16.50 26.63
C ALA A 133 6.95 -15.41 25.60
N GLY A 134 6.11 -14.45 25.99
CA GLY A 134 5.78 -13.30 25.14
C GLY A 134 6.96 -12.37 24.84
N LEU A 135 7.89 -12.17 25.77
CA LEU A 135 9.13 -11.42 25.56
C LEU A 135 10.07 -12.15 24.58
N TRP A 136 10.25 -13.45 24.78
CA TRP A 136 11.03 -14.31 23.88
C TRP A 136 10.43 -14.36 22.48
N LEU A 137 9.10 -14.48 22.37
CA LEU A 137 8.40 -14.42 21.10
C LEU A 137 8.68 -13.09 20.38
N ARG A 138 8.61 -11.95 21.09
CA ARG A 138 8.96 -10.63 20.53
C ARG A 138 10.39 -10.55 20.01
N ARG A 139 11.33 -11.07 20.81
CA ARG A 139 12.75 -11.15 20.46
C ARG A 139 12.93 -12.00 19.19
N ALA A 140 12.33 -13.19 19.13
CA ALA A 140 12.47 -14.14 18.02
C ALA A 140 11.80 -13.74 16.71
N VAL A 141 10.62 -13.12 16.80
CA VAL A 141 9.78 -12.80 15.65
C VAL A 141 10.10 -11.40 15.11
N GLY A 142 10.37 -10.44 15.99
CA GLY A 142 10.42 -9.02 15.64
C GLY A 142 9.02 -8.40 15.50
N PRO A 143 8.89 -7.18 14.95
CA PRO A 143 7.62 -6.45 14.92
C PRO A 143 6.51 -7.18 14.15
N ALA A 144 6.87 -7.93 13.11
CA ALA A 144 5.94 -8.71 12.31
C ALA A 144 6.60 -9.92 11.65
N ALA A 145 5.77 -10.92 11.33
CA ALA A 145 6.17 -12.10 10.57
C ALA A 145 4.97 -12.70 9.82
N PRO A 146 5.23 -13.51 8.78
CA PRO A 146 4.18 -14.25 8.11
C PRO A 146 3.61 -15.32 9.06
N PRO A 147 2.32 -15.67 8.94
CA PRO A 147 1.64 -16.59 9.86
C PRO A 147 2.34 -17.93 10.07
N TRP A 148 2.96 -18.49 9.02
CA TRP A 148 3.65 -19.77 9.11
C TRP A 148 4.91 -19.70 10.00
N LYS A 149 5.72 -18.63 9.86
CA LYS A 149 6.93 -18.41 10.67
C LYS A 149 6.53 -18.18 12.12
N PHE A 150 5.52 -17.34 12.31
CA PHE A 150 4.97 -17.05 13.63
C PHE A 150 4.50 -18.32 14.34
N ARG A 151 3.69 -19.16 13.68
CA ARG A 151 3.20 -20.43 14.26
C ARG A 151 4.32 -21.41 14.57
N ARG A 152 5.34 -21.51 13.70
CA ARG A 152 6.50 -22.37 13.93
C ARG A 152 7.24 -21.96 15.21
N ILE A 153 7.48 -20.67 15.39
CA ILE A 153 8.16 -20.14 16.59
C ILE A 153 7.27 -20.29 17.82
N LEU A 154 5.98 -19.95 17.71
CA LEU A 154 5.01 -20.07 18.79
C LEU A 154 4.90 -21.52 19.31
N GLY A 155 4.94 -22.51 18.40
CA GLY A 155 4.90 -23.93 18.74
C GLY A 155 6.07 -24.40 19.60
N LEU A 156 7.18 -23.66 19.66
CA LEU A 156 8.31 -23.97 20.56
C LEU A 156 7.93 -23.72 22.04
N PHE A 157 7.04 -22.77 22.31
CA PHE A 157 6.59 -22.41 23.66
C PHE A 157 5.43 -23.26 24.16
N VAL A 158 4.59 -23.76 23.25
CA VAL A 158 3.31 -24.40 23.60
C VAL A 158 3.15 -25.81 23.02
N GLY A 159 4.22 -26.39 22.47
CA GLY A 159 4.18 -27.69 21.80
C GLY A 159 3.79 -28.84 22.74
N ASP A 160 4.16 -28.73 24.00
CA ASP A 160 3.86 -29.63 25.11
C ASP A 160 2.45 -29.43 25.73
N ALA A 161 1.69 -28.43 25.26
CA ALA A 161 0.33 -28.20 25.74
C ALA A 161 -0.60 -29.38 25.44
N ASP A 162 -1.56 -29.61 26.35
CA ASP A 162 -2.68 -30.52 26.12
C ASP A 162 -3.41 -30.09 24.84
N PRO A 163 -3.70 -31.01 23.90
CA PRO A 163 -4.44 -30.70 22.68
C PRO A 163 -5.73 -29.91 22.89
N ALA A 164 -6.43 -30.12 24.01
CA ALA A 164 -7.67 -29.41 24.36
C ALA A 164 -7.44 -27.93 24.69
N TRP A 165 -6.23 -27.55 25.12
CA TRP A 165 -5.87 -26.21 25.58
C TRP A 165 -4.79 -25.52 24.75
N ARG A 166 -4.23 -26.20 23.75
CA ARG A 166 -3.14 -25.68 22.91
C ARG A 166 -3.49 -24.33 22.27
N GLU A 167 -4.69 -24.15 21.71
CA GLU A 167 -5.09 -22.85 21.15
C GLU A 167 -5.10 -21.75 22.23
N SER A 168 -5.57 -22.06 23.44
CA SER A 168 -5.57 -21.10 24.53
C SER A 168 -4.16 -20.73 24.99
N ALA A 169 -3.23 -21.69 25.03
CA ALA A 169 -1.83 -21.41 25.30
C ALA A 169 -1.21 -20.52 24.19
N GLU A 170 -1.47 -20.84 22.91
CA GLU A 170 -1.03 -20.03 21.77
C GLU A 170 -1.51 -18.58 21.90
N VAL A 171 -2.80 -18.38 22.19
CA VAL A 171 -3.41 -17.05 22.32
C VAL A 171 -2.85 -16.31 23.53
N ALA A 172 -2.60 -16.98 24.66
CA ALA A 172 -2.02 -16.37 25.85
C ALA A 172 -0.60 -15.81 25.57
N VAL A 173 0.27 -16.61 24.95
CA VAL A 173 1.63 -16.16 24.59
C VAL A 173 1.59 -15.06 23.54
N MET A 174 0.73 -15.20 22.52
CA MET A 174 0.53 -14.17 21.49
C MET A 174 0.09 -12.83 22.11
N GLN A 175 -0.88 -12.85 23.03
CA GLN A 175 -1.36 -11.66 23.74
C GLN A 175 -0.26 -11.04 24.63
N ALA A 176 0.52 -11.86 25.34
CA ALA A 176 1.64 -11.39 26.15
C ALA A 176 2.76 -10.74 25.31
N GLY A 177 2.96 -11.23 24.08
CA GLY A 177 3.84 -10.60 23.09
C GLY A 177 3.22 -9.40 22.38
N GLY A 178 1.94 -9.10 22.59
CA GLY A 178 1.24 -7.98 21.94
C GLY A 178 0.86 -8.22 20.47
N TYR A 179 0.97 -9.46 19.99
CA TYR A 179 0.73 -9.86 18.61
C TYR A 179 -0.76 -10.00 18.29
N ARG A 180 -1.10 -9.72 17.04
CA ARG A 180 -2.42 -9.97 16.45
C ARG A 180 -2.29 -10.44 15.01
N TYR A 181 -3.19 -11.32 14.61
CA TYR A 181 -3.38 -11.65 13.20
C TYR A 181 -4.01 -10.46 12.47
N LEU A 182 -3.38 -10.08 11.37
CA LEU A 182 -3.79 -9.06 10.41
C LEU A 182 -3.91 -9.72 9.03
N ASP A 183 -4.28 -8.96 7.99
CA ASP A 183 -4.37 -9.53 6.65
C ASP A 183 -2.97 -9.95 6.16
N GLY A 184 -2.76 -11.26 6.00
CA GLY A 184 -1.50 -11.86 5.53
C GLY A 184 -0.33 -11.87 6.51
N VAL A 185 -0.44 -11.27 7.70
CA VAL A 185 0.70 -11.07 8.61
C VAL A 185 0.28 -11.17 10.08
N VAL A 186 1.22 -11.50 10.96
CA VAL A 186 1.05 -11.37 12.42
C VAL A 186 1.96 -10.24 12.89
N GLY A 187 1.37 -9.21 13.49
CA GLY A 187 2.10 -8.00 13.90
C GLY A 187 1.84 -7.65 15.36
N ASP A 188 2.86 -7.10 16.03
CA ASP A 188 2.77 -6.64 17.42
C ASP A 188 2.13 -5.24 17.53
N ALA A 189 2.36 -4.55 18.64
CA ALA A 189 1.89 -3.17 18.82
C ALA A 189 2.66 -2.15 17.97
N GLU A 190 3.96 -2.35 17.77
CA GLU A 190 4.82 -1.46 17.00
C GLU A 190 4.49 -1.54 15.51
N PHE A 191 4.35 -2.74 14.96
CA PHE A 191 3.93 -2.91 13.56
C PHE A 191 2.56 -2.29 13.28
N ARG A 192 1.61 -2.42 14.22
CA ARG A 192 0.29 -1.78 14.11
C ARG A 192 0.38 -0.25 14.17
N LYS A 193 1.29 0.29 14.99
CA LYS A 193 1.58 1.73 15.00
C LYS A 193 2.13 2.18 13.65
N HIS A 194 3.05 1.43 13.04
CA HIS A 194 3.54 1.77 11.69
C HIS A 194 2.43 1.74 10.63
N ILE A 195 1.47 0.82 10.70
CA ILE A 195 0.28 0.83 9.83
C ILE A 195 -0.53 2.12 9.99
N GLU A 196 -0.78 2.55 11.23
CA GLU A 196 -1.52 3.78 11.53
C GLU A 196 -0.77 5.03 11.06
N THR A 197 0.55 5.09 11.31
CA THR A 197 1.41 6.18 10.87
C THR A 197 1.53 6.23 9.35
N ALA A 198 1.63 5.09 8.67
CA ALA A 198 1.65 5.03 7.20
C ALA A 198 0.35 5.56 6.59
N ARG A 199 -0.81 5.24 7.18
CA ARG A 199 -2.10 5.82 6.75
C ARG A 199 -2.14 7.34 6.86
N LEU A 200 -1.48 7.89 7.88
CA LEU A 200 -1.46 9.33 8.12
C LEU A 200 -0.54 10.06 7.13
N HIS A 201 0.65 9.53 6.85
CA HIS A 201 1.65 10.20 6.01
C HIS A 201 1.54 9.90 4.52
N ALA A 202 0.97 8.76 4.12
CA ALA A 202 0.87 8.38 2.71
C ALA A 202 0.21 9.46 1.82
N PRO A 203 -0.85 10.19 2.24
CA PRO A 203 -1.43 11.26 1.43
C PRO A 203 -0.48 12.45 1.21
N GLU A 204 0.36 12.78 2.19
CA GLU A 204 1.31 13.91 2.11
C GLU A 204 2.51 13.58 1.20
N LEU A 205 2.85 12.30 1.10
CA LEU A 205 3.93 11.79 0.25
C LEU A 205 3.46 11.31 -1.11
N ALA A 206 2.18 11.50 -1.43
CA ALA A 206 1.61 11.18 -2.72
C ALA A 206 1.68 12.38 -3.66
N ASN A 207 2.06 12.15 -4.91
CA ASN A 207 1.99 13.15 -5.96
C ASN A 207 0.52 13.41 -6.40
N ALA A 208 0.33 14.31 -7.37
CA ALA A 208 -1.00 14.65 -7.87
C ALA A 208 -1.78 13.45 -8.44
N ALA A 209 -1.10 12.42 -8.96
CA ALA A 209 -1.75 11.18 -9.42
C ALA A 209 -2.10 10.20 -8.28
N GLY A 210 -1.64 10.45 -7.05
CA GLY A 210 -1.77 9.56 -5.92
C GLY A 210 -0.70 8.47 -5.85
N VAL A 211 0.41 8.62 -6.60
CA VAL A 211 1.59 7.75 -6.51
C VAL A 211 2.46 8.22 -5.34
N ILE A 212 2.84 7.29 -4.48
CA ILE A 212 3.51 7.53 -3.21
C ILE A 212 5.03 7.39 -3.40
N ASP A 213 5.78 8.35 -2.87
CA ASP A 213 7.21 8.16 -2.61
C ASP A 213 7.39 7.07 -1.54
N GLU A 214 7.67 5.85 -1.98
CA GLU A 214 7.78 4.67 -1.11
C GLU A 214 8.96 4.77 -0.15
N GLU A 215 10.10 5.29 -0.61
CA GLU A 215 11.28 5.43 0.24
C GLU A 215 11.06 6.54 1.27
N GLY A 216 10.52 7.68 0.84
CA GLY A 216 10.10 8.75 1.75
C GLY A 216 9.11 8.26 2.81
N LEU A 217 8.16 7.38 2.45
CA LEU A 217 7.22 6.82 3.41
C LEU A 217 7.90 5.87 4.41
N ARG A 218 8.83 5.03 3.95
CA ARG A 218 9.59 4.13 4.86
C ARG A 218 10.36 4.91 5.90
N VAL A 219 11.05 5.96 5.48
CA VAL A 219 11.81 6.86 6.37
C VAL A 219 10.86 7.59 7.32
N ALA A 220 9.76 8.16 6.81
CA ALA A 220 8.81 8.92 7.62
C ALA A 220 8.20 8.10 8.77
N ILE A 221 8.03 6.79 8.57
CA ILE A 221 7.43 5.91 9.59
C ILE A 221 8.46 5.11 10.41
N GLY A 222 9.76 5.25 10.13
CA GLY A 222 10.81 4.49 10.81
C GLY A 222 10.80 2.99 10.49
N ALA A 223 10.38 2.62 9.27
CA ALA A 223 10.27 1.22 8.84
C ALA A 223 11.36 0.81 7.84
N GLU A 224 12.50 1.50 7.85
CA GLU A 224 13.66 1.15 7.05
C GLU A 224 14.12 -0.28 7.41
N GLY A 225 14.15 -1.17 6.42
CA GLY A 225 14.52 -2.57 6.61
C GLY A 225 13.41 -3.48 7.17
N LEU A 226 12.18 -3.00 7.30
CA LEU A 226 11.06 -3.85 7.69
C LEU A 226 10.76 -4.88 6.59
N ALA A 227 11.00 -6.17 6.89
CA ALA A 227 10.81 -7.26 5.93
C ALA A 227 9.35 -7.39 5.44
N GLU A 228 8.37 -7.15 6.33
CA GLU A 228 6.94 -7.31 6.05
C GLU A 228 6.31 -6.05 5.45
N TRP A 229 7.06 -5.31 4.64
CA TRP A 229 6.63 -4.03 4.06
C TRP A 229 5.36 -4.14 3.21
N GLU A 230 5.25 -5.14 2.33
CA GLU A 230 4.05 -5.34 1.50
C GLU A 230 2.79 -5.55 2.35
N SER A 231 2.94 -6.33 3.42
CA SER A 231 1.87 -6.60 4.36
C SER A 231 1.49 -5.33 5.11
N LEU A 232 2.47 -4.52 5.52
CA LEU A 232 2.23 -3.22 6.14
C LEU A 232 1.45 -2.30 5.20
N ALA A 233 1.94 -2.10 3.97
CA ALA A 233 1.32 -1.22 2.98
C ALA A 233 -0.13 -1.63 2.70
N ARG A 234 -0.39 -2.93 2.52
CA ARG A 234 -1.75 -3.46 2.33
C ARG A 234 -2.64 -3.22 3.54
N ASN A 235 -2.15 -3.49 4.75
CA ASN A 235 -2.93 -3.24 5.96
C ASN A 235 -3.11 -1.73 6.21
N ALA A 236 -2.23 -0.87 5.68
CA ALA A 236 -2.43 0.57 5.63
C ALA A 236 -3.48 1.00 4.58
N GLY A 237 -3.95 0.10 3.72
CA GLY A 237 -4.94 0.40 2.68
C GLY A 237 -4.31 0.96 1.40
N LEU A 238 -2.99 0.85 1.26
CA LEU A 238 -2.24 1.24 0.07
C LEU A 238 -2.28 0.10 -0.95
N VAL A 239 -2.13 0.45 -2.22
CA VAL A 239 -2.20 -0.51 -3.33
C VAL A 239 -0.89 -0.51 -4.10
N ARG A 240 -0.45 -1.70 -4.50
CA ARG A 240 0.69 -1.89 -5.40
C ARG A 240 0.19 -1.85 -6.84
N LEU A 241 0.57 -0.83 -7.60
CA LEU A 241 0.18 -0.65 -8.99
C LEU A 241 1.43 -0.47 -9.85
N GLN A 242 1.66 -1.37 -10.81
CA GLN A 242 2.82 -1.32 -11.72
C GLN A 242 4.17 -1.12 -10.99
N GLY A 243 4.37 -1.82 -9.87
CA GLY A 243 5.57 -1.71 -9.04
C GLY A 243 5.52 -0.61 -7.97
N HIS A 244 4.59 0.34 -8.06
CA HIS A 244 4.58 1.53 -7.21
C HIS A 244 3.52 1.48 -6.09
N LEU A 245 3.87 2.09 -4.96
CA LEU A 245 3.02 2.80 -4.00
C LEU A 245 1.91 3.63 -4.63
N VAL A 246 0.61 3.29 -4.51
CA VAL A 246 -0.48 4.24 -4.77
C VAL A 246 -1.51 4.28 -3.64
N LEU A 247 -2.10 5.45 -3.40
CA LEU A 247 -3.18 5.62 -2.43
C LEU A 247 -4.40 4.78 -2.81
N ARG A 248 -4.74 4.75 -4.10
CA ARG A 248 -5.87 4.01 -4.65
C ARG A 248 -5.58 3.62 -6.09
N ASP A 249 -6.14 2.47 -6.48
CA ASP A 249 -6.14 2.04 -7.87
C ASP A 249 -7.14 2.88 -8.70
N THR A 250 -6.68 4.01 -9.23
CA THR A 250 -7.49 4.92 -10.04
C THR A 250 -7.02 4.94 -11.49
N ARG A 251 -7.93 5.29 -12.41
CA ARG A 251 -7.57 5.51 -13.82
C ARG A 251 -6.45 6.56 -13.97
N ARG A 252 -6.51 7.63 -13.17
CA ARG A 252 -5.49 8.68 -13.12
C ARG A 252 -4.11 8.12 -12.77
N ALA A 253 -4.00 7.36 -11.69
CA ALA A 253 -2.75 6.72 -11.27
C ALA A 253 -2.22 5.74 -12.34
N ARG A 254 -3.11 4.94 -12.94
CA ARG A 254 -2.74 3.99 -14.02
C ARG A 254 -2.18 4.70 -15.25
N VAL A 255 -2.79 5.80 -15.68
CA VAL A 255 -2.34 6.56 -16.85
C VAL A 255 -1.05 7.30 -16.55
N PHE A 256 -0.92 7.89 -15.37
CA PHE A 256 0.31 8.51 -14.92
C PHE A 256 1.48 7.52 -14.93
N LEU A 257 1.34 6.35 -14.28
CA LEU A 257 2.38 5.33 -14.22
C LEU A 257 2.70 4.73 -15.59
N ALA A 258 1.70 4.59 -16.48
CA ALA A 258 1.92 4.18 -17.85
C ALA A 258 2.79 5.17 -18.62
N LEU A 259 2.53 6.47 -18.49
CA LEU A 259 3.33 7.52 -19.09
C LEU A 259 4.75 7.53 -18.51
N GLU A 260 4.91 7.52 -17.20
CA GLU A 260 6.22 7.40 -16.53
C GLU A 260 7.03 6.21 -17.07
N ARG A 261 6.38 5.05 -17.25
CA ARG A 261 7.03 3.86 -17.81
C ARG A 261 7.42 4.02 -19.28
N ILE A 262 6.61 4.72 -20.07
CA ILE A 262 6.94 5.02 -21.47
C ILE A 262 8.12 6.01 -21.55
N GLY A 263 8.16 7.00 -20.65
CA GLY A 263 9.22 8.00 -20.54
C GLY A 263 9.18 9.14 -21.56
N GLU A 264 8.17 9.19 -22.43
CA GLU A 264 7.99 10.24 -23.44
C GLU A 264 6.52 10.41 -23.85
N PRO A 265 6.13 11.57 -24.43
CA PRO A 265 4.77 11.78 -24.92
C PRO A 265 4.36 10.71 -25.94
N SER A 266 3.20 10.09 -25.71
CA SER A 266 2.79 8.89 -26.44
C SER A 266 1.36 8.95 -26.95
N VAL A 267 1.06 8.12 -27.95
CA VAL A 267 -0.27 8.02 -28.52
C VAL A 267 -1.22 7.28 -27.57
N ARG A 268 -2.51 7.62 -27.63
CA ARG A 268 -3.53 7.06 -26.72
C ARG A 268 -3.56 5.54 -26.68
N GLN A 269 -3.33 4.87 -27.82
CA GLN A 269 -3.37 3.41 -27.89
C GLN A 269 -2.25 2.77 -27.05
N THR A 270 -1.04 3.33 -27.11
CA THR A 270 0.10 2.87 -26.30
C THR A 270 -0.18 3.12 -24.82
N ILE A 271 -0.67 4.31 -24.47
CA ILE A 271 -1.05 4.65 -23.09
C ILE A 271 -2.13 3.69 -22.55
N ALA A 272 -3.15 3.37 -23.35
CA ALA A 272 -4.22 2.45 -22.97
C ALA A 272 -3.68 1.04 -22.68
N LEU A 273 -2.80 0.54 -23.56
CA LEU A 273 -2.16 -0.77 -23.41
C LEU A 273 -1.31 -0.81 -22.13
N GLU A 274 -0.45 0.18 -21.94
CA GLU A 274 0.47 0.27 -20.82
C GLU A 274 -0.25 0.49 -19.48
N SER A 275 -1.33 1.28 -19.46
CA SER A 275 -2.16 1.50 -18.26
C SER A 275 -3.06 0.31 -17.91
N GLY A 276 -3.24 -0.63 -18.83
CA GLY A 276 -4.17 -1.75 -18.72
C GLY A 276 -5.64 -1.34 -18.76
N LEU A 277 -5.95 -0.12 -19.20
CA LEU A 277 -7.32 0.35 -19.36
C LEU A 277 -7.92 -0.22 -20.65
N ARG A 278 -9.06 -0.91 -20.52
CA ARG A 278 -9.76 -1.51 -21.68
C ARG A 278 -10.68 -0.52 -22.41
N ASP A 279 -11.03 0.60 -21.78
CA ASP A 279 -11.97 1.58 -22.32
C ASP A 279 -11.28 2.86 -22.81
N ASN A 280 -11.09 2.95 -24.12
CA ASN A 280 -10.49 4.11 -24.79
C ASN A 280 -11.32 5.40 -24.69
N SER A 281 -12.64 5.29 -24.50
CA SER A 281 -13.51 6.47 -24.38
C SER A 281 -13.26 7.19 -23.06
N SER A 282 -13.18 6.44 -21.96
CA SER A 282 -12.83 7.00 -20.65
C SER A 282 -11.41 7.56 -20.57
N LEU A 283 -10.44 6.92 -21.25
CA LEU A 283 -9.08 7.45 -21.35
C LEU A 283 -9.07 8.80 -22.05
N SER A 284 -9.81 8.93 -23.16
CA SER A 284 -9.87 10.18 -23.92
C SER A 284 -10.47 11.33 -23.09
N SER A 285 -11.53 11.04 -22.32
CA SER A 285 -12.10 12.01 -21.40
C SER A 285 -11.09 12.44 -20.34
N LEU A 286 -10.41 11.47 -19.69
CA LEU A 286 -9.44 11.75 -18.63
C LEU A 286 -8.27 12.59 -19.12
N LEU A 287 -7.65 12.20 -20.24
CA LEU A 287 -6.53 12.94 -20.83
C LEU A 287 -6.92 14.39 -21.16
N SER A 288 -8.16 14.62 -21.58
CA SER A 288 -8.60 15.97 -21.97
C SER A 288 -8.99 16.85 -20.78
N SER A 289 -9.44 16.26 -19.67
CA SER A 289 -10.02 17.01 -18.54
C SER A 289 -9.09 17.17 -17.34
N ASP A 290 -8.10 16.28 -17.17
CA ASP A 290 -7.20 16.29 -16.02
C ASP A 290 -5.93 17.10 -16.35
N PRO A 291 -5.63 18.17 -15.61
CA PRO A 291 -4.50 19.06 -15.91
C PRO A 291 -3.14 18.37 -15.79
N LEU A 292 -3.07 17.20 -15.15
CA LEU A 292 -1.82 16.43 -15.06
C LEU A 292 -1.36 15.88 -16.42
N PHE A 293 -2.29 15.74 -17.37
CA PHE A 293 -2.01 15.24 -18.71
C PHE A 293 -2.16 16.36 -19.72
N VAL A 294 -1.09 16.63 -20.46
CA VAL A 294 -1.11 17.65 -21.50
C VAL A 294 -0.89 17.01 -22.85
N ARG A 295 -1.43 17.68 -23.86
CA ARG A 295 -1.22 17.31 -25.24
C ARG A 295 0.11 17.90 -25.70
N PHE A 296 0.88 17.12 -26.47
CA PHE A 296 2.14 17.57 -27.08
C PHE A 296 2.02 17.71 -28.60
N THR A 297 1.24 16.84 -29.23
CA THR A 297 0.96 16.86 -30.67
C THR A 297 -0.52 16.62 -30.93
N LYS A 298 -0.93 16.48 -32.20
CA LYS A 298 -2.30 16.10 -32.51
C LYS A 298 -2.73 14.78 -31.86
N ASP A 299 -1.85 13.85 -31.57
CA ASP A 299 -2.22 12.50 -31.09
C ASP A 299 -1.43 12.04 -29.86
N LYS A 300 -0.33 12.72 -29.53
CA LYS A 300 0.50 12.42 -28.36
C LYS A 300 0.12 13.23 -27.14
N TRP A 301 0.14 12.53 -26.01
CA TRP A 301 -0.14 13.03 -24.67
C TRP A 301 1.03 12.68 -23.77
N GLY A 302 1.35 13.56 -22.83
CA GLY A 302 2.41 13.37 -21.84
C GLY A 302 2.01 13.96 -20.50
N LEU A 303 2.94 13.92 -19.55
CA LEU A 303 2.79 14.59 -18.27
C LEU A 303 2.99 16.10 -18.44
N GLU A 304 2.27 16.88 -17.64
CA GLU A 304 2.39 18.33 -17.63
C GLU A 304 3.82 18.81 -17.36
N GLU A 305 4.52 18.15 -16.42
CA GLU A 305 5.89 18.48 -16.04
C GLU A 305 6.94 18.27 -17.16
N TRP A 306 6.60 17.50 -18.20
CA TRP A 306 7.48 17.30 -19.36
C TRP A 306 7.38 18.44 -20.38
N ALA A 307 6.35 19.29 -20.28
CA ALA A 307 6.08 20.33 -21.25
C ALA A 307 6.67 21.66 -20.78
N ASP A 308 7.60 22.22 -21.55
CA ASP A 308 8.00 23.63 -21.36
C ASP A 308 6.80 24.55 -21.62
N GLU A 309 5.99 24.25 -22.65
CA GLU A 309 4.73 24.93 -22.95
C GLU A 309 3.69 23.94 -23.52
N PRO A 310 2.48 23.83 -22.93
CA PRO A 310 1.45 22.91 -23.42
C PRO A 310 0.99 23.21 -24.87
N TYR A 311 0.71 22.16 -25.63
CA TYR A 311 0.16 22.29 -26.98
C TYR A 311 -1.35 22.61 -26.92
N GLY A 312 -1.70 23.89 -27.08
CA GLY A 312 -3.10 24.36 -27.20
C GLY A 312 -3.82 23.89 -28.46
N GLY A 313 -3.10 23.28 -29.41
CA GLY A 313 -3.62 22.84 -30.70
C GLY A 313 -2.95 23.54 -31.87
N VAL A 314 -3.25 23.07 -33.10
CA VAL A 314 -2.62 23.59 -34.33
C VAL A 314 -2.81 25.09 -34.45
N VAL A 315 -3.99 25.58 -34.09
CA VAL A 315 -4.34 27.00 -34.19
C VAL A 315 -3.52 27.85 -33.22
N ASP A 316 -3.36 27.41 -31.98
CA ASP A 316 -2.62 28.19 -30.98
C ASP A 316 -1.10 28.14 -31.24
N ALA A 317 -0.60 27.00 -31.74
CA ALA A 317 0.76 26.90 -32.24
C ALA A 317 1.02 27.85 -33.43
N LEU A 318 0.06 27.95 -34.35
CA LEU A 318 0.15 28.89 -35.50
C LEU A 318 0.12 30.35 -35.05
N VAL A 319 -0.80 30.72 -34.13
CA VAL A 319 -0.86 32.08 -33.56
C VAL A 319 0.47 32.43 -32.91
N ARG A 320 0.97 31.58 -32.02
CA ARG A 320 2.23 31.80 -31.30
C ARG A 320 3.40 31.98 -32.27
N ARG A 321 3.51 31.10 -33.26
CA ARG A 321 4.59 31.16 -34.26
C ARG A 321 4.55 32.45 -35.09
N ILE A 322 3.36 32.94 -35.41
CA ILE A 322 3.14 34.22 -36.11
C ILE A 322 3.55 35.39 -35.21
N GLU A 323 3.16 35.37 -33.94
CA GLU A 323 3.50 36.40 -32.96
C GLU A 323 5.00 36.48 -32.68
N GLU A 324 5.67 35.33 -32.49
CA GLU A 324 7.14 35.22 -32.38
C GLU A 324 7.86 35.76 -33.63
N GLY A 325 7.24 35.66 -34.81
CA GLY A 325 7.71 36.21 -36.06
C GLY A 325 7.51 37.73 -36.22
N GLY A 326 7.07 38.43 -35.16
CA GLY A 326 6.74 39.86 -35.22
C GLY A 326 5.32 40.13 -35.71
N GLY A 327 4.40 39.18 -35.54
CA GLY A 327 2.99 39.29 -35.91
C GLY A 327 2.68 38.85 -37.35
N GLN A 328 3.67 38.36 -38.11
CA GLN A 328 3.51 37.87 -39.47
C GLN A 328 4.44 36.66 -39.71
N ALA A 329 4.02 35.70 -40.52
CA ALA A 329 4.88 34.57 -40.91
C ALA A 329 4.63 34.14 -42.37
N ARG A 330 5.65 33.56 -43.02
CA ARG A 330 5.51 33.02 -44.37
C ARG A 330 4.74 31.71 -44.36
N ILE A 331 3.78 31.55 -45.28
CA ILE A 331 2.95 30.34 -45.35
C ILE A 331 3.80 29.10 -45.58
N ASP A 332 4.75 29.16 -46.52
CA ASP A 332 5.63 28.02 -46.81
C ASP A 332 6.51 27.63 -45.62
N GLN A 333 6.93 28.61 -44.82
CA GLN A 333 7.68 28.36 -43.60
C GLN A 333 6.83 27.61 -42.58
N LEU A 334 5.61 28.09 -42.28
CA LEU A 334 4.70 27.42 -41.36
C LEU A 334 4.33 26.00 -41.84
N VAL A 335 4.13 25.82 -43.15
CA VAL A 335 3.80 24.52 -43.74
C VAL A 335 4.99 23.54 -43.70
N GLN A 336 6.23 24.03 -43.60
CA GLN A 336 7.43 23.19 -43.43
C GLN A 336 7.76 22.92 -41.95
N GLU A 337 7.62 23.93 -41.08
CA GLU A 337 7.98 23.85 -39.66
C GLU A 337 6.96 23.08 -38.83
N MET A 338 5.67 23.39 -38.98
CA MET A 338 4.62 22.82 -38.15
C MET A 338 4.53 21.28 -38.23
N PRO A 339 4.66 20.63 -39.41
CA PRO A 339 4.69 19.17 -39.50
C PRO A 339 5.86 18.54 -38.75
N ARG A 340 7.04 19.17 -38.78
CA ARG A 340 8.23 18.64 -38.09
C ARG A 340 8.10 18.74 -36.57
N GLN A 341 7.48 19.82 -36.09
CA GLN A 341 7.41 20.11 -34.66
C GLN A 341 6.21 19.44 -33.97
N PHE A 342 5.05 19.35 -34.64
CA PHE A 342 3.80 18.91 -34.01
C PHE A 342 3.15 17.69 -34.69
N ASP A 343 3.86 17.04 -35.62
CA ASP A 343 3.38 15.87 -36.38
C ASP A 343 2.01 16.08 -37.04
N VAL A 344 1.84 17.25 -37.67
CA VAL A 344 0.62 17.63 -38.39
C VAL A 344 0.83 17.58 -39.90
N LEU A 345 -0.18 17.13 -40.65
CA LEU A 345 -0.08 17.12 -42.11
C LEU A 345 0.00 18.56 -42.67
N PRO A 346 0.84 18.83 -43.69
CA PRO A 346 0.88 20.13 -44.39
C PRO A 346 -0.50 20.63 -44.85
N ALA A 347 -1.37 19.72 -45.27
CA ALA A 347 -2.74 20.04 -45.65
C ALA A 347 -3.59 20.53 -44.45
N THR A 348 -3.35 20.01 -43.25
CA THR A 348 -4.01 20.47 -42.02
C THR A 348 -3.61 21.91 -41.70
N VAL A 349 -2.32 22.24 -41.85
CA VAL A 349 -1.81 23.60 -41.65
C VAL A 349 -2.50 24.56 -42.62
N ARG A 350 -2.49 24.24 -43.93
CA ARG A 350 -3.17 25.07 -44.95
C ARG A 350 -4.67 25.23 -44.69
N ASN A 351 -5.35 24.17 -44.26
CA ASN A 351 -6.76 24.23 -43.89
C ASN A 351 -7.01 25.21 -42.73
N TYR A 352 -6.17 25.19 -41.70
CA TYR A 352 -6.31 26.13 -40.58
C TYR A 352 -5.97 27.56 -40.98
N LEU A 353 -4.94 27.80 -41.80
CA LEU A 353 -4.62 29.13 -42.32
C LEU A 353 -5.75 29.72 -43.18
N GLY A 354 -6.59 28.88 -43.80
CA GLY A 354 -7.80 29.31 -44.51
C GLY A 354 -9.01 29.63 -43.63
N THR A 355 -8.89 29.48 -42.31
CA THR A 355 -9.91 29.87 -41.33
C THR A 355 -9.84 31.36 -41.02
N ARG A 356 -10.92 31.94 -40.48
CA ARG A 356 -11.00 33.38 -40.16
C ARG A 356 -10.05 33.88 -39.09
N LYS A 357 -9.46 32.97 -38.31
CA LYS A 357 -8.52 33.36 -37.26
C LYS A 357 -7.22 33.94 -37.86
N PHE A 358 -6.99 33.72 -39.15
CA PHE A 358 -5.83 34.20 -39.88
C PHE A 358 -6.23 35.01 -41.11
N GLU A 359 -5.43 36.02 -41.43
CA GLU A 359 -5.53 36.81 -42.65
C GLU A 359 -4.32 36.54 -43.54
N VAL A 360 -4.58 36.07 -44.77
CA VAL A 360 -3.54 35.76 -45.75
C VAL A 360 -3.30 36.97 -46.64
N LEU A 361 -2.06 37.46 -46.64
CA LEU A 361 -1.58 38.62 -47.41
C LEU A 361 -0.46 38.15 -48.34
N GLY A 362 -0.84 37.71 -49.55
CA GLY A 362 0.13 37.15 -50.51
C GLY A 362 0.72 35.82 -50.01
N ASP A 363 2.04 35.75 -49.85
CA ASP A 363 2.75 34.59 -49.31
C ASP A 363 2.94 34.64 -47.77
N HIS A 364 2.39 35.66 -47.13
CA HIS A 364 2.44 35.85 -45.67
C HIS A 364 1.06 35.67 -45.04
N VAL A 365 1.06 35.37 -43.74
CA VAL A 365 -0.14 35.25 -42.92
C VAL A 365 0.05 35.96 -41.58
N ARG A 366 -1.01 36.59 -41.09
CA ARG A 366 -1.08 37.23 -39.77
C ARG A 366 -2.33 36.78 -39.01
N VAL A 367 -2.37 37.00 -37.70
CA VAL A 367 -3.60 36.82 -36.92
C VAL A 367 -4.57 37.95 -37.29
N ALA A 368 -5.84 37.64 -37.51
CA ALA A 368 -6.82 38.65 -37.91
C ALA A 368 -7.15 39.60 -36.74
N ASP A 369 -7.16 40.93 -36.99
CA ASP A 369 -7.35 41.98 -35.97
C ASP A 369 -8.77 42.06 -35.38
N ALA A 370 -9.76 41.38 -35.97
CA ALA A 370 -11.14 41.36 -35.50
C ALA A 370 -11.83 40.02 -35.77
N PRO A 371 -12.77 39.58 -34.90
CA PRO A 371 -13.67 38.48 -35.23
C PRO A 371 -14.59 38.95 -36.37
N SER A 372 -14.20 38.65 -37.61
CA SER A 372 -14.97 39.04 -38.78
C SER A 372 -16.33 38.32 -38.80
N ALA A 373 -17.38 39.09 -39.12
CA ALA A 373 -18.79 38.70 -39.16
C ALA A 373 -19.02 37.31 -39.82
N PRO A 374 -20.02 36.52 -39.39
CA PRO A 374 -20.27 35.14 -39.85
C PRO A 374 -20.31 35.01 -41.39
N ARG A 375 -19.87 33.85 -41.92
CA ARG A 375 -19.60 33.62 -43.38
C ARG A 375 -20.93 33.42 -44.12
N GLN A 376 -21.96 33.19 -43.34
CA GLN A 376 -23.26 32.76 -43.77
C GLN A 376 -24.21 33.37 -42.74
N ASP A 377 -25.19 34.10 -43.22
CA ASP A 377 -26.33 34.44 -42.39
C ASP A 377 -26.96 33.13 -41.90
N LEU A 378 -27.36 33.06 -40.63
CA LEU A 378 -28.03 31.88 -40.09
C LEU A 378 -29.31 31.55 -40.89
N SER A 379 -29.86 32.54 -41.61
CA SER A 379 -30.95 32.37 -42.57
C SER A 379 -30.60 31.48 -43.78
N GLU A 380 -29.32 31.34 -44.14
CA GLU A 380 -28.85 30.58 -45.30
C GLU A 380 -28.34 29.18 -44.92
N ALA A 381 -28.21 28.87 -43.62
CA ALA A 381 -27.74 27.58 -43.14
C ALA A 381 -28.86 26.52 -43.21
N ARG A 382 -28.63 25.44 -43.97
CA ARG A 382 -29.61 24.40 -44.32
C ARG A 382 -30.31 23.75 -43.12
N ASP A 383 -29.61 23.68 -42.00
CA ASP A 383 -30.04 22.99 -40.78
C ASP A 383 -30.47 23.98 -39.67
N VAL A 384 -30.58 25.27 -39.95
CA VAL A 384 -31.11 26.24 -39.00
C VAL A 384 -32.63 26.36 -39.16
N VAL A 385 -33.35 26.39 -38.04
CA VAL A 385 -34.77 26.73 -37.94
C VAL A 385 -34.92 27.91 -37.00
N TRP A 386 -35.89 28.78 -37.27
CA TRP A 386 -36.16 29.94 -36.43
C TRP A 386 -37.35 29.64 -35.52
N ALA A 387 -37.15 29.77 -34.21
CA ALA A 387 -38.23 29.68 -33.24
C ALA A 387 -39.19 30.90 -33.36
N PRO A 388 -40.43 30.81 -32.85
CA PRO A 388 -41.41 31.90 -32.98
C PRO A 388 -40.99 33.24 -32.36
N ASP A 389 -40.03 33.20 -31.43
CA ASP A 389 -39.42 34.36 -30.77
C ASP A 389 -38.24 34.97 -31.55
N GLY A 390 -37.91 34.41 -32.73
CA GLY A 390 -36.79 34.86 -33.55
C GLY A 390 -35.45 34.24 -33.15
N THR A 391 -35.41 33.24 -32.26
CA THR A 391 -34.16 32.57 -31.88
C THR A 391 -33.77 31.51 -32.92
N PRO A 392 -32.53 31.50 -33.43
CA PRO A 392 -32.05 30.46 -34.33
C PRO A 392 -31.78 29.16 -33.54
N ALA A 393 -32.28 28.05 -34.04
CA ALA A 393 -32.09 26.71 -33.49
C ALA A 393 -31.53 25.75 -34.55
N LEU A 394 -30.63 24.86 -34.13
CA LEU A 394 -30.04 23.86 -35.01
C LEU A 394 -30.92 22.60 -35.06
N ARG A 395 -31.43 22.28 -36.25
CA ARG A 395 -32.13 21.03 -36.55
C ARG A 395 -31.10 19.97 -36.92
N PHE A 396 -30.95 18.96 -36.07
CA PHE A 396 -30.16 17.78 -36.38
C PHE A 396 -30.97 16.52 -36.05
N THR A 397 -30.63 15.41 -36.70
CA THR A 397 -31.29 14.13 -36.45
C THR A 397 -30.73 13.49 -35.18
N VAL A 398 -31.59 13.27 -34.19
CA VAL A 398 -31.23 12.58 -32.94
C VAL A 398 -31.14 11.07 -33.22
N GLY A 399 -29.91 10.55 -33.36
CA GLY A 399 -29.65 9.11 -33.37
C GLY A 399 -29.63 8.50 -31.95
N GLU A 400 -29.75 7.17 -31.83
CA GLU A 400 -29.78 6.42 -30.55
C GLU A 400 -28.66 6.79 -29.55
N HIS A 401 -27.49 7.22 -30.03
CA HIS A 401 -26.36 7.62 -29.19
C HIS A 401 -26.59 8.94 -28.43
N HIS A 402 -27.53 9.77 -28.85
CA HIS A 402 -27.92 11.01 -28.15
C HIS A 402 -28.97 10.78 -27.05
N LEU A 403 -29.60 9.59 -27.02
CA LEU A 403 -30.63 9.23 -26.04
C LEU A 403 -30.09 8.47 -24.83
N LYS A 404 -28.78 8.19 -24.79
CA LYS A 404 -28.12 7.63 -23.61
C LYS A 404 -27.89 8.75 -22.60
N GLY A 405 -28.90 8.98 -21.76
CA GLY A 405 -28.73 9.78 -20.54
C GLY A 405 -27.64 9.17 -19.66
N ASN A 406 -26.85 10.02 -19.00
CA ASN A 406 -25.99 9.60 -17.90
C ASN A 406 -26.89 9.05 -16.79
N SER A 407 -26.95 7.72 -16.69
CA SER A 407 -27.44 6.99 -15.52
C SER A 407 -26.28 6.57 -14.65
#